data_AF-A0A5E4CY03-F1
#
_entry.id   AF-A0A5E4CY03-F1
#
_cell.length_a   1.000
_cell.length_b   1.000
_cell.length_c   1.000
_cell.angle_alpha   90.00
_cell.angle_beta   90.00
_cell.angle_gamma   90.00
#
_symmetry.space_group_name_H-M   'P 1'
#
loop_
_entity.id
_entity.type
_entity.pdbx_description
1 polymer ?
#
loop_
_entity_poly.entity_id
_entity_poly.type
_entity_poly.pdbx_seq_one_letter_code
_entity_poly.pdbx_strand_id
1 'polypeptide(L)'
;PTEVTFSFDVGNGPCEVTVRSPTPFNDNRWHHVRAERNVKGASLQVDQLPRKTQPAPADGHVRLQLNSQLFIGGTASRQRGFLGCIRSLQLNGMALDLEERATVTPGVEPGCAGHCGSYGHLCRNEGRCRERLRGVACDCSASAYEGPFCSH
;
A
#
# COMPACT_ATOMS: atom_id res chain seq x y z
N PRO A 1 6.04 -4.35 7.87
CA PRO A 1 4.71 -4.79 8.35
C PRO A 1 4.26 -6.09 7.67
N THR A 2 3.73 -7.03 8.44
CA THR A 2 3.23 -8.34 7.99
C THR A 2 1.70 -8.42 7.96
N GLU A 3 1.04 -7.28 8.16
CA GLU A 3 -0.42 -7.20 8.34
C GLU A 3 -1.01 -6.07 7.51
N VAL A 4 -2.22 -6.29 7.01
CA VAL A 4 -3.10 -5.28 6.44
C VAL A 4 -4.44 -5.35 7.17
N THR A 5 -4.95 -4.21 7.61
CA THR A 5 -6.19 -4.09 8.38
C THR A 5 -7.19 -3.21 7.66
N PHE A 6 -8.42 -3.70 7.52
CA PHE A 6 -9.59 -2.91 7.09
C PHE A 6 -10.43 -2.59 8.32
N SER A 7 -10.57 -1.29 8.64
CA SER A 7 -11.25 -0.80 9.85
C SER A 7 -12.43 0.10 9.47
N PHE A 8 -13.55 -0.05 10.19
CA PHE A 8 -14.76 0.76 10.03
C PHE A 8 -15.56 0.82 11.33
N ASP A 9 -16.41 1.84 11.49
CA ASP A 9 -17.31 1.98 12.64
C ASP A 9 -18.71 2.35 12.15
N VAL A 10 -19.74 1.65 12.64
CA VAL A 10 -21.16 1.88 12.30
C VAL A 10 -21.98 2.37 13.49
N GLY A 11 -21.35 3.03 14.46
CA GLY A 11 -21.98 3.64 15.62
C GLY A 11 -21.94 2.79 16.90
N ASN A 12 -21.36 1.60 16.84
CA ASN A 12 -21.23 0.68 17.98
C ASN A 12 -19.77 0.31 18.28
N GLY A 13 -18.82 1.06 17.72
CA GLY A 13 -17.39 0.90 17.94
C GLY A 13 -16.64 0.34 16.72
N PRO A 14 -15.30 0.39 16.77
CA PRO A 14 -14.46 -0.01 15.64
C PRO A 14 -14.55 -1.52 15.40
N CYS A 15 -14.78 -1.88 14.14
CA CYS A 15 -14.70 -3.23 13.62
C CYS A 15 -13.47 -3.36 12.71
N GLU A 16 -12.70 -4.42 12.87
CA GLU A 16 -11.47 -4.63 12.10
C GLU A 16 -11.43 -6.02 11.45
N VAL A 17 -10.97 -6.07 10.21
CA VAL A 17 -10.64 -7.31 9.50
C VAL A 17 -9.18 -7.27 9.11
N THR A 18 -8.39 -8.21 9.65
CA THR A 18 -6.93 -8.21 9.46
C THR A 18 -6.48 -9.46 8.72
N VAL A 19 -5.70 -9.27 7.66
CA VAL A 19 -4.98 -10.34 6.95
C VAL A 19 -3.51 -10.30 7.38
N ARG A 20 -2.98 -11.44 7.82
CA ARG A 20 -1.57 -11.64 8.19
C ARG A 20 -0.87 -12.45 7.11
N SER A 21 0.33 -12.03 6.74
CA SER A 21 1.23 -12.75 5.83
C SER A 21 2.42 -13.32 6.59
N PRO A 22 2.95 -14.51 6.20
CA PRO A 22 4.21 -15.01 6.72
C PRO A 22 5.41 -14.13 6.32
N THR A 23 5.29 -13.37 5.22
CA THR A 23 6.32 -12.44 4.75
C THR A 23 5.85 -10.98 4.85
N PRO A 24 6.76 -10.00 5.01
CA PRO A 24 6.37 -8.60 5.06
C PRO A 24 5.79 -8.10 3.73
N PHE A 25 4.76 -7.25 3.80
CA PHE A 25 4.14 -6.58 2.63
C PHE A 25 4.92 -5.34 2.16
N ASN A 26 5.93 -4.90 2.90
CA ASN A 26 6.84 -3.84 2.49
C ASN A 26 8.07 -4.41 1.78
N ASP A 27 7.86 -5.39 0.90
CA ASP A 27 8.89 -6.10 0.14
C ASP A 27 9.20 -5.44 -1.23
N ASN A 28 8.64 -4.24 -1.45
CA ASN A 28 8.76 -3.48 -2.69
C ASN A 28 8.16 -4.19 -3.91
N ARG A 29 7.12 -5.00 -3.69
CA ARG A 29 6.31 -5.59 -4.76
C ARG A 29 4.88 -5.07 -4.72
N TRP A 30 4.19 -5.24 -5.84
CA TRP A 30 2.76 -4.97 -5.91
C TRP A 30 1.99 -6.03 -5.12
N HIS A 31 1.12 -5.56 -4.23
CA HIS A 31 0.13 -6.37 -3.55
C HIS A 31 -1.28 -5.93 -3.97
N HIS A 32 -2.15 -6.90 -4.24
CA HIS A 32 -3.55 -6.63 -4.59
C HIS A 32 -4.42 -6.71 -3.33
N VAL A 33 -5.06 -5.60 -2.96
CA VAL A 33 -5.92 -5.53 -1.76
C VAL A 33 -7.37 -5.38 -2.18
N ARG A 34 -8.22 -6.29 -1.72
CA ARG A 34 -9.67 -6.22 -1.89
C ARG A 34 -10.36 -6.16 -0.53
N ALA A 35 -10.97 -5.02 -0.23
CA ALA A 35 -11.82 -4.83 0.93
C ALA A 35 -13.29 -4.70 0.48
N GLU A 36 -14.20 -5.38 1.17
CA GLU A 36 -15.63 -5.32 0.90
C GLU A 36 -16.39 -5.24 2.22
N ARG A 37 -17.45 -4.43 2.27
CA ARG A 37 -18.41 -4.39 3.37
C ARG A 37 -19.82 -4.38 2.80
N ASN A 38 -20.66 -5.27 3.31
CA ASN A 38 -22.07 -5.37 2.96
C ASN A 38 -22.91 -5.56 4.24
N VAL A 39 -24.22 -5.77 4.09
CA VAL A 39 -25.14 -5.91 5.24
C VAL A 39 -24.89 -7.16 6.09
N LYS A 40 -24.22 -8.18 5.54
CA LYS A 40 -23.89 -9.43 6.25
C LYS A 40 -22.57 -9.33 7.01
N GLY A 41 -21.69 -8.39 6.63
CA GLY A 41 -20.39 -8.20 7.28
C GLY A 41 -19.36 -7.55 6.38
N ALA A 42 -18.10 -7.74 6.73
CA ALA A 42 -16.95 -7.23 6.01
C ALA A 42 -15.98 -8.36 5.64
N SER A 43 -15.16 -8.11 4.62
CA SER A 43 -14.09 -9.01 4.24
C SER A 43 -12.88 -8.29 3.70
N LEU A 44 -11.73 -8.90 3.91
CA LEU A 44 -10.44 -8.44 3.40
C LEU A 44 -9.70 -9.62 2.77
N GLN A 45 -9.16 -9.37 1.58
CA GLN A 45 -8.25 -10.28 0.90
C GLN A 45 -7.03 -9.49 0.43
N VAL A 46 -5.85 -10.07 0.60
CA VAL A 46 -4.58 -9.53 0.10
C VAL A 46 -3.91 -10.61 -0.72
N ASP A 47 -3.64 -10.33 -1.98
CA ASP A 47 -3.13 -11.28 -2.96
C ASP A 47 -3.96 -12.58 -3.00
N GLN A 48 -3.28 -13.72 -2.98
CA GLN A 48 -3.85 -15.06 -2.92
C GLN A 48 -4.01 -15.58 -1.47
N LEU A 49 -3.78 -14.73 -0.46
CA LEU A 49 -3.93 -15.15 0.94
C LEU A 49 -5.40 -15.47 1.26
N PRO A 50 -5.67 -16.37 2.21
CA PRO A 50 -7.04 -16.71 2.58
C PRO A 50 -7.85 -15.47 2.99
N ARG A 51 -8.99 -15.26 2.31
CA ARG A 51 -9.93 -14.17 2.61
C ARG A 51 -10.35 -14.25 4.07
N LYS A 52 -10.27 -13.12 4.76
CA LYS A 52 -10.77 -12.95 6.13
C LYS A 52 -12.12 -12.26 6.09
N THR A 53 -13.02 -12.69 6.97
CA THR A 53 -14.39 -12.20 7.04
C THR A 53 -14.77 -11.91 8.49
N GLN A 54 -15.52 -10.84 8.69
CA GLN A 54 -16.08 -10.45 9.97
C GLN A 54 -17.60 -10.27 9.79
N PRO A 55 -18.45 -11.01 10.52
CA PRO A 55 -19.89 -10.79 10.51
C PRO A 55 -20.26 -9.37 10.92
N ALA A 56 -21.35 -8.85 10.37
CA ALA A 56 -21.89 -7.56 10.78
C ALA A 56 -22.28 -7.60 12.27
N PRO A 57 -22.00 -6.54 13.05
CA PRO A 57 -22.47 -6.45 14.43
C PRO A 57 -24.00 -6.47 14.50
N ALA A 58 -24.56 -7.13 15.52
CA ALA A 58 -26.01 -7.23 15.69
C ALA A 58 -26.68 -5.87 15.99
N ASP A 59 -26.00 -5.02 16.76
CA ASP A 59 -26.56 -3.77 17.29
C ASP A 59 -26.02 -2.50 16.58
N GLY A 60 -25.32 -2.68 15.45
CA GLY A 60 -24.75 -1.58 14.67
C GLY A 60 -25.70 -1.04 13.59
N HIS A 61 -25.45 0.18 13.11
CA HIS A 61 -26.21 0.68 11.96
C HIS A 61 -25.94 -0.14 10.70
N VAL A 62 -27.01 -0.45 9.96
CA VAL A 62 -26.92 -1.22 8.71
C VAL A 62 -26.14 -0.47 7.63
N ARG A 63 -26.22 0.87 7.62
CA ARG A 63 -25.55 1.73 6.64
C ARG A 63 -24.39 2.47 7.30
N LEU A 64 -23.23 2.43 6.65
CA LEU A 64 -22.12 3.32 6.95
C LEU A 64 -22.39 4.67 6.29
N GLN A 65 -22.41 5.75 7.08
CA GLN A 65 -22.54 7.11 6.57
C GLN A 65 -21.17 7.76 6.49
N LEU A 66 -20.73 8.09 5.26
CA LEU A 66 -19.49 8.79 5.01
C LEU A 66 -19.82 10.23 4.59
N ASN A 67 -19.52 11.18 5.47
CA ASN A 67 -19.79 12.60 5.24
C ASN A 67 -18.53 13.42 4.91
N SER A 68 -17.35 12.80 5.03
CA SER A 68 -16.06 13.42 4.72
C SER A 68 -15.61 13.11 3.29
N GLN A 69 -14.68 13.93 2.79
CA GLN A 69 -13.98 13.64 1.54
C GLN A 69 -13.16 12.34 1.64
N LEU A 70 -12.96 11.67 0.51
CA LEU A 70 -12.08 10.52 0.41
C LEU A 70 -10.62 11.00 0.46
N PHE A 71 -9.84 10.42 1.37
CA PHE A 71 -8.40 10.65 1.47
C PHE A 71 -7.63 9.38 1.13
N ILE A 72 -6.60 9.51 0.30
CA ILE A 72 -5.72 8.42 -0.14
C ILE A 72 -4.30 8.80 0.24
N GLY A 73 -3.51 7.85 0.73
CA GLY A 73 -2.13 8.12 1.15
C GLY A 73 -2.00 8.75 2.54
N GLY A 74 -2.98 9.52 3.02
CA GLY A 74 -2.97 10.09 4.36
C GLY A 74 -4.00 11.19 4.53
N THR A 75 -4.16 11.70 5.76
CA THR A 75 -5.01 12.86 6.06
C THR A 75 -4.14 13.99 6.60
N ALA A 76 -4.58 15.24 6.45
CA ALA A 76 -3.86 16.42 6.96
C ALA A 76 -3.59 16.36 8.48
N SER A 77 -4.44 15.63 9.23
CA SER A 77 -4.34 15.45 10.68
C SER A 77 -3.46 14.27 11.13
N ARG A 78 -3.12 13.32 10.25
CA ARG A 78 -2.31 12.15 10.61
C ARG A 78 -0.83 12.39 10.27
N GLN A 79 0.00 12.38 11.31
CA GLN A 79 1.46 12.56 11.24
C GLN A 79 2.20 11.43 10.48
N ARG A 80 1.53 10.31 10.15
CA ARG A 80 2.12 9.18 9.42
C ARG A 80 1.13 8.64 8.38
N GLY A 81 1.31 9.08 7.14
CA GLY A 81 0.60 8.55 5.97
C GLY A 81 1.30 7.32 5.37
N PHE A 82 0.65 6.72 4.37
CA PHE A 82 1.23 5.74 3.48
C PHE A 82 2.26 6.40 2.55
N LEU A 83 3.43 5.79 2.47
CA LEU A 83 4.51 6.16 1.56
C LEU A 83 4.82 4.95 0.67
N GLY A 84 4.60 5.09 -0.63
CA GLY A 84 4.75 4.02 -1.60
C GLY A 84 3.90 4.29 -2.83
N CYS A 85 3.62 3.25 -3.59
CA CYS A 85 2.84 3.35 -4.81
C CYS A 85 1.43 2.77 -4.65
N ILE A 86 0.45 3.45 -5.25
CA ILE A 86 -0.94 2.98 -5.35
C ILE A 86 -1.32 3.06 -6.83
N ARG A 87 -1.99 2.03 -7.35
CA ARG A 87 -2.51 2.01 -8.73
C ARG A 87 -3.84 1.29 -8.79
N SER A 88 -4.57 1.49 -9.89
CA SER A 88 -5.80 0.75 -10.20
C SER A 88 -6.83 0.79 -9.06
N LEU A 89 -6.96 1.93 -8.37
CA LEU A 89 -7.91 2.07 -7.28
C LEU A 89 -9.34 2.05 -7.85
N GLN A 90 -10.15 1.14 -7.33
CA GLN A 90 -11.57 1.05 -7.62
C GLN A 90 -12.36 1.22 -6.34
N LEU A 91 -13.38 2.08 -6.38
CA LEU A 91 -14.32 2.27 -5.28
C LEU A 91 -15.72 1.93 -5.79
N ASN A 92 -16.35 0.91 -5.21
CA ASN A 92 -17.68 0.44 -5.61
C ASN A 92 -17.81 0.17 -7.13
N GLY A 93 -16.75 -0.37 -7.74
CA GLY A 93 -16.69 -0.67 -9.17
C GLY A 93 -16.33 0.53 -10.07
N MET A 94 -16.22 1.74 -9.53
CA MET A 94 -15.76 2.91 -10.26
C MET A 94 -14.25 3.04 -10.14
N ALA A 95 -13.54 3.09 -11.28
CA ALA A 95 -12.12 3.39 -11.31
C ALA A 95 -11.89 4.89 -11.03
N LEU A 96 -10.97 5.19 -10.14
CA LEU A 96 -10.55 6.57 -9.86
C LEU A 96 -9.24 6.84 -10.61
N ASP A 97 -9.19 7.96 -11.35
CA ASP A 97 -7.96 8.45 -11.97
C ASP A 97 -7.05 9.04 -10.89
N LEU A 98 -6.05 8.26 -10.47
CA LEU A 98 -5.06 8.71 -9.49
C LEU A 98 -3.95 9.53 -10.12
N GLU A 99 -3.72 9.39 -11.43
CA GLU A 99 -2.61 10.05 -12.11
C GLU A 99 -2.91 11.54 -12.29
N GLU A 100 -4.12 11.86 -12.77
CA GLU A 100 -4.60 13.24 -12.84
C GLU A 100 -4.55 13.91 -11.45
N ARG A 101 -5.02 13.20 -10.41
CA ARG A 101 -5.01 13.70 -9.03
C ARG A 101 -3.59 13.88 -8.47
N ALA A 102 -2.64 13.04 -8.86
CA ALA A 102 -1.24 13.17 -8.45
C ALA A 102 -0.63 14.48 -8.95
N THR A 103 -0.89 14.87 -10.21
CA THR A 103 -0.30 16.09 -10.81
C THR A 103 -0.59 17.39 -10.04
N VAL A 104 -1.70 17.44 -9.29
CA VAL A 104 -2.13 18.62 -8.53
C VAL A 104 -1.93 18.48 -7.02
N THR A 105 -1.39 17.35 -6.54
CA THR A 105 -1.23 17.05 -5.11
C THR A 105 0.24 17.20 -4.70
N PRO A 106 0.60 18.18 -3.87
CA PRO A 106 1.99 18.38 -3.43
C PRO A 106 2.58 17.13 -2.76
N GLY A 107 3.78 16.73 -3.16
CA GLY A 107 4.48 15.57 -2.60
C GLY A 107 4.00 14.21 -3.12
N VAL A 108 3.18 14.19 -4.17
CA VAL A 108 2.75 13.00 -4.90
C VAL A 108 3.15 13.16 -6.36
N GLU A 109 3.78 12.14 -6.93
CA GLU A 109 4.19 12.15 -8.33
C GLU A 109 3.33 11.17 -9.14
N PRO A 110 2.97 11.50 -10.40
CA PRO A 110 2.32 10.55 -11.29
C PRO A 110 3.27 9.41 -11.66
N GLY A 111 2.70 8.22 -11.83
CA GLY A 111 3.44 7.01 -12.13
C GLY A 111 4.16 6.37 -10.93
N CYS A 112 4.68 5.18 -11.15
CA CYS A 112 5.51 4.45 -10.19
C CYS A 112 6.56 3.65 -10.96
N ALA A 113 7.49 4.36 -11.58
CA ALA A 113 8.75 3.76 -11.99
C ALA A 113 9.61 3.70 -10.73
N GLY A 114 9.71 2.51 -10.11
CA GLY A 114 10.69 2.30 -9.03
C GLY A 114 12.06 2.84 -9.47
N HIS A 115 12.81 3.45 -8.56
CA HIS A 115 14.07 4.11 -8.87
C HIS A 115 15.09 3.11 -9.45
N CYS A 116 14.99 1.81 -9.21
CA CYS A 116 15.84 0.81 -9.82
C CYS A 116 15.61 0.65 -11.33
N GLY A 117 14.42 0.98 -11.84
CA GLY A 117 14.19 1.03 -13.30
C GLY A 117 15.01 2.13 -13.98
N SER A 118 15.16 3.27 -13.31
CA SER A 118 15.88 4.43 -13.86
C SER A 118 17.36 4.47 -13.47
N TYR A 119 17.68 4.12 -12.23
CA TYR A 119 19.00 4.26 -11.60
C TYR A 119 19.67 2.91 -11.26
N GLY A 120 18.99 1.78 -11.47
CA GLY A 120 19.56 0.47 -11.14
C GLY A 120 20.81 0.13 -11.94
N HIS A 121 20.95 0.71 -13.14
CA HIS A 121 22.16 0.61 -13.96
C HIS A 121 23.42 1.22 -13.31
N LEU A 122 23.26 2.03 -12.25
CA LEU A 122 24.39 2.57 -11.49
C LEU A 122 25.03 1.51 -10.59
N CYS A 123 24.33 0.43 -10.23
CA CYS A 123 24.91 -0.69 -9.49
C CYS A 123 25.80 -1.52 -10.42
N ARG A 124 27.12 -1.45 -10.20
CA ARG A 124 28.12 -2.15 -11.00
C ARG A 124 28.40 -3.55 -10.47
N ASN A 125 29.16 -4.33 -11.24
CA ASN A 125 29.71 -5.62 -10.82
C ASN A 125 28.64 -6.58 -10.25
N GLU A 126 27.51 -6.64 -10.93
CA GLU A 126 26.35 -7.48 -10.56
C GLU A 126 25.72 -7.12 -9.20
N GLY A 127 26.03 -5.94 -8.68
CA GLY A 127 25.38 -5.38 -7.49
C GLY A 127 23.86 -5.28 -7.69
N ARG A 128 23.09 -5.79 -6.72
CA ARG A 128 21.63 -5.81 -6.82
C ARG A 128 21.06 -4.45 -6.42
N CYS A 129 20.36 -3.78 -7.33
CA CYS A 129 19.62 -2.57 -6.98
C CYS A 129 18.49 -2.87 -5.98
N ARG A 130 18.43 -2.05 -4.93
CA ARG A 130 17.40 -2.07 -3.88
C ARG A 130 16.74 -0.70 -3.86
N GLU A 131 15.42 -0.69 -4.00
CA GLU A 131 14.64 0.54 -3.82
C GLU A 131 14.81 1.09 -2.41
N ARG A 132 14.87 2.42 -2.30
CA ARG A 132 14.78 3.13 -1.03
C ARG A 132 13.66 4.15 -1.09
N LEU A 133 13.26 4.62 0.11
CA LEU A 133 12.26 5.67 0.27
C LEU A 133 12.59 6.94 -0.54
N ARG A 134 13.89 7.22 -0.70
CA ARG A 134 14.42 8.27 -1.58
C ARG A 134 15.60 7.68 -2.36
N GLY A 135 15.42 7.44 -3.66
CA GLY A 135 16.46 6.90 -4.54
C GLY A 135 16.66 5.39 -4.45
N VAL A 136 17.88 4.94 -4.76
CA VAL A 136 18.29 3.52 -4.78
C VAL A 136 19.47 3.28 -3.86
N ALA A 137 19.69 2.03 -3.49
CA ALA A 137 20.96 1.56 -2.96
C ALA A 137 21.39 0.27 -3.66
N CYS A 138 22.69 0.06 -3.77
CA CYS A 138 23.23 -1.18 -4.32
C CYS A 138 23.57 -2.15 -3.19
N ASP A 139 23.12 -3.39 -3.32
CA ASP A 139 23.48 -4.51 -2.47
C ASP A 139 24.62 -5.27 -3.13
N CYS A 140 25.82 -5.06 -2.62
CA CYS A 140 27.07 -5.62 -3.15
C CYS A 140 27.44 -6.96 -2.51
N SER A 141 26.60 -7.52 -1.63
CA SER A 141 26.93 -8.73 -0.84
C SER A 141 27.22 -9.98 -1.66
N ALA A 142 26.71 -10.04 -2.89
CA ALA A 142 26.97 -11.11 -3.84
C ALA A 142 28.15 -10.81 -4.79
N SER A 143 28.77 -9.65 -4.67
CA SER A 143 29.91 -9.21 -5.48
C SER A 143 31.21 -9.20 -4.66
N ALA A 144 32.36 -9.17 -5.34
CA ALA A 144 33.66 -8.96 -4.70
C ALA A 144 33.99 -7.48 -4.41
N TYR A 145 33.04 -6.58 -4.68
CA TYR A 145 33.21 -5.14 -4.60
C TYR A 145 32.38 -4.54 -3.49
N GLU A 146 32.76 -3.35 -3.04
CA GLU A 146 32.10 -2.57 -2.01
C GLU A 146 31.80 -1.13 -2.46
N GLY A 147 31.28 -0.33 -1.52
CA GLY A 147 30.88 1.05 -1.76
C GLY A 147 29.44 1.20 -2.30
N PRO A 148 28.97 2.44 -2.48
CA PRO A 148 27.57 2.76 -2.74
C PRO A 148 27.03 2.24 -4.09
N PHE A 149 27.94 1.98 -5.04
CA PHE A 149 27.63 1.51 -6.40
C PHE A 149 28.35 0.21 -6.76
N CYS A 150 28.90 -0.51 -5.77
CA CYS A 150 29.65 -1.75 -5.93
C CYS A 150 30.83 -1.62 -6.91
N SER A 151 31.64 -0.57 -6.73
CA SER A 151 32.70 -0.20 -7.68
C SER A 151 34.11 -0.20 -7.09
N HIS A 152 34.26 -0.45 -5.78
CA HIS A 152 35.52 -0.43 -5.06
C HIS A 152 35.96 -1.82 -4.64
#